data_AF-A0A6C8GCS3-F1
#
_entry.id   AF-A0A6C8GCS3-F1
#
_cell.length_a   1.000
_cell.length_b   1.000
_cell.length_c   1.000
_cell.angle_alpha   90.00
_cell.angle_beta   90.00
_cell.angle_gamma   90.00
#
_symmetry.space_group_name_H-M   'P 1'
#
loop_
_entity.id
_entity.type
_entity.pdbx_description
1 polymer ?
#
loop_
_entity_poly.entity_id
_entity_poly.type
_entity_poly.pdbx_seq_one_letter_code
_entity_poly.pdbx_strand_id
1 'polypeptide(L)'
;MIDELGDISKYNESQVNLKKIGLFRRLNELGIKSFSLQRMELSGEGIEIRSLEFIDSNFIGARMEGIYMNDVLFKNTNLHAVSFDNTTMRNVVFENCKLSNVKMNNVKCKNVTFKGCEFTGGVLSNGQFKSCDFRGGRFDKVKFTGANLNRANMRDCLCINAEDISQAKDINYLVADVSVITELKRINQDNIKYYQIRDTA
;
A
#
# COMPACT_ATOMS: atom_id res chain seq x y z
N MET A 1 27.85 -3.09 6.91
CA MET A 1 26.40 -3.25 7.12
C MET A 1 25.60 -2.92 5.88
N ILE A 2 25.75 -1.72 5.28
CA ILE A 2 25.05 -1.39 4.03
C ILE A 2 25.53 -2.28 2.88
N ASP A 3 26.84 -2.42 2.69
CA ASP A 3 27.40 -3.27 1.61
C ASP A 3 26.95 -4.72 1.76
N GLU A 4 27.10 -5.28 2.98
CA GLU A 4 26.60 -6.61 3.32
C GLU A 4 25.10 -6.78 3.05
N LEU A 5 24.28 -5.79 3.38
CA LEU A 5 22.85 -5.80 3.09
C LEU A 5 22.59 -5.79 1.57
N GLY A 6 23.40 -5.04 0.81
CA GLY A 6 23.40 -5.02 -0.65
C GLY A 6 23.74 -6.39 -1.24
N ASP A 7 24.82 -7.01 -0.76
CA ASP A 7 25.30 -8.32 -1.19
C ASP A 7 24.24 -9.40 -0.99
N ILE A 8 23.57 -9.40 0.15
CA ILE A 8 22.56 -10.42 0.46
C ILE A 8 21.15 -10.07 -0.06
N SER A 9 20.94 -8.87 -0.60
CA SER A 9 19.59 -8.31 -0.88
C SER A 9 18.72 -9.20 -1.78
N LYS A 10 19.33 -9.97 -2.69
CA LYS A 10 18.63 -10.79 -3.70
C LYS A 10 18.26 -12.20 -3.25
N TYR A 11 18.79 -12.68 -2.13
CA TYR A 11 18.62 -14.07 -1.71
C TYR A 11 17.42 -14.22 -0.79
N ASN A 12 16.43 -15.06 -1.12
CA ASN A 12 15.18 -15.15 -0.36
C ASN A 12 15.12 -16.32 0.66
N GLU A 13 16.24 -16.69 1.25
CA GLU A 13 16.28 -17.75 2.25
C GLU A 13 15.88 -17.21 3.63
N SER A 14 15.15 -17.99 4.43
CA SER A 14 14.61 -17.52 5.73
C SER A 14 15.69 -16.95 6.65
N GLN A 15 16.85 -17.61 6.76
CA GLN A 15 17.96 -17.11 7.59
C GLN A 15 18.55 -15.81 7.05
N VAL A 16 18.66 -15.69 5.72
CA VAL A 16 19.15 -14.48 5.06
C VAL A 16 18.15 -13.33 5.24
N ASN A 17 16.86 -13.60 5.16
CA ASN A 17 15.80 -12.62 5.41
C ASN A 17 15.83 -12.12 6.85
N LEU A 18 15.96 -13.02 7.84
CA LEU A 18 16.16 -12.62 9.24
C LEU A 18 17.42 -11.77 9.43
N LYS A 19 18.50 -12.11 8.73
CA LYS A 19 19.74 -11.33 8.74
C LYS A 19 19.53 -9.93 8.17
N LYS A 20 18.85 -9.78 7.02
CA LYS A 20 18.49 -8.47 6.44
C LYS A 20 17.69 -7.63 7.43
N ILE A 21 16.69 -8.22 8.09
CA ILE A 21 15.86 -7.53 9.08
C ILE A 21 16.69 -7.05 10.26
N GLY A 22 17.61 -7.88 10.75
CA GLY A 22 18.57 -7.49 11.77
C GLY A 22 19.46 -6.33 11.35
N LEU A 23 19.93 -6.33 10.09
CA LEU A 23 20.72 -5.23 9.53
C LEU A 23 19.88 -3.94 9.39
N PHE A 24 18.66 -4.03 8.85
CA PHE A 24 17.76 -2.89 8.76
C PHE A 24 17.50 -2.25 10.11
N ARG A 25 17.25 -3.05 11.15
CA ARG A 25 17.02 -2.56 12.51
C ARG A 25 18.22 -1.79 13.05
N ARG A 26 19.42 -2.38 13.01
CA ARG A 26 20.65 -1.72 13.48
C ARG A 26 20.94 -0.43 12.70
N LEU A 27 20.70 -0.44 11.39
CA LEU A 27 20.88 0.75 10.55
C LEU A 27 19.88 1.84 10.92
N ASN A 28 18.61 1.48 11.15
CA ASN A 28 17.58 2.41 11.63
C ASN A 28 17.91 3.02 13.01
N GLU A 29 18.42 2.21 13.95
CA GLU A 29 18.88 2.65 15.28
C GLU A 29 20.03 3.67 15.17
N LEU A 30 20.87 3.54 14.14
CA LEU A 30 21.94 4.49 13.82
C LEU A 30 21.46 5.69 12.99
N GLY A 31 20.16 5.82 12.74
CA GLY A 31 19.58 6.91 11.94
C GLY A 31 19.70 6.73 10.42
N ILE A 32 20.25 5.59 9.95
CA ILE A 32 20.35 5.27 8.53
C ILE A 32 19.02 4.68 8.08
N LYS A 33 18.23 5.51 7.41
CA LYS A 33 16.86 5.19 6.94
C LYS A 33 16.72 5.18 5.42
N SER A 34 17.73 5.64 4.68
CA SER A 34 17.77 5.62 3.21
C SER A 34 18.53 4.40 2.72
N PHE A 35 17.88 3.63 1.83
CA PHE A 35 18.42 2.41 1.25
C PHE A 35 18.14 2.39 -0.25
N SER A 36 19.11 1.94 -1.05
CA SER A 36 18.91 1.66 -2.47
C SER A 36 19.09 0.17 -2.72
N LEU A 37 17.99 -0.58 -2.63
CA LEU A 37 17.94 -2.04 -2.74
C LEU A 37 16.85 -2.44 -3.73
N GLN A 38 17.01 -2.01 -4.98
CA GLN A 38 16.14 -2.39 -6.09
C GLN A 38 16.07 -3.91 -6.20
N ARG A 39 14.92 -4.49 -6.57
CA ARG A 39 14.66 -5.94 -6.69
C ARG A 39 15.18 -6.76 -5.50
N MET A 40 15.10 -6.21 -4.30
CA MET A 40 15.38 -6.95 -3.08
C MET A 40 14.32 -8.04 -2.90
N GLU A 41 14.75 -9.20 -2.45
CA GLU A 41 13.86 -10.27 -2.00
C GLU A 41 13.75 -10.21 -0.48
N LEU A 42 12.53 -10.12 0.05
CA LEU A 42 12.24 -10.26 1.48
C LEU A 42 10.83 -10.82 1.63
N SER A 43 10.63 -12.05 1.15
CA SER A 43 9.34 -12.72 1.09
C SER A 43 9.35 -14.01 1.90
N GLY A 44 8.19 -14.42 2.38
CA GLY A 44 8.02 -15.71 3.06
C GLY A 44 7.09 -15.66 4.26
N GLU A 45 6.43 -16.78 4.50
CA GLU A 45 5.57 -16.94 5.66
C GLU A 45 6.38 -16.82 6.97
N GLY A 46 5.82 -16.12 7.95
CA GLY A 46 6.46 -15.89 9.26
C GLY A 46 7.57 -14.83 9.25
N ILE A 47 7.91 -14.26 8.09
CA ILE A 47 8.80 -13.10 8.03
C ILE A 47 8.05 -11.88 8.55
N GLU A 48 8.59 -11.23 9.58
CA GLU A 48 8.02 -10.03 10.18
C GLU A 48 9.02 -8.87 10.13
N ILE A 49 8.59 -7.73 9.56
CA ILE A 49 9.26 -6.45 9.75
C ILE A 49 8.46 -5.60 10.74
N ARG A 50 9.16 -5.01 11.71
CA ARG A 50 8.55 -4.23 12.77
C ARG A 50 9.36 -3.01 13.12
N SER A 51 8.68 -1.87 13.31
CA SER A 51 9.28 -0.61 13.79
C SER A 51 10.46 -0.16 12.93
N LEU A 52 10.30 -0.22 11.61
CA LEU A 52 11.31 0.21 10.64
C LEU A 52 10.81 1.44 9.88
N GLU A 53 11.73 2.33 9.60
CA GLU A 53 11.54 3.50 8.76
C GLU A 53 12.44 3.41 7.53
N PHE A 54 11.81 3.60 6.37
CA PHE A 54 12.44 3.69 5.07
C PHE A 54 12.13 5.07 4.50
N ILE A 55 13.11 5.97 4.55
CA ILE A 55 12.96 7.38 4.14
C ILE A 55 13.90 7.63 2.96
N ASP A 56 13.39 8.28 1.91
CA ASP A 56 14.15 8.60 0.69
C ASP A 56 14.87 7.35 0.12
N SER A 57 14.14 6.23 0.11
CA SER A 57 14.67 4.91 -0.28
C SER A 57 14.24 4.51 -1.70
N ASN A 58 14.91 3.51 -2.25
CA ASN A 58 14.64 2.95 -3.57
C ASN A 58 14.56 1.41 -3.49
N PHE A 59 13.35 0.90 -3.67
CA PHE A 59 13.02 -0.53 -3.68
C PHE A 59 12.29 -0.92 -4.97
N ILE A 60 12.62 -0.28 -6.10
CA ILE A 60 12.02 -0.60 -7.41
C ILE A 60 12.07 -2.12 -7.65
N GLY A 61 10.92 -2.73 -7.91
CA GLY A 61 10.80 -4.15 -8.22
C GLY A 61 11.09 -5.10 -7.06
N ALA A 62 11.20 -4.62 -5.82
CA ALA A 62 11.38 -5.49 -4.67
C ALA A 62 10.17 -6.39 -4.44
N ARG A 63 10.39 -7.55 -3.82
CA ARG A 63 9.36 -8.51 -3.46
C ARG A 63 9.33 -8.65 -1.95
N MET A 64 8.21 -8.24 -1.37
CA MET A 64 7.90 -8.32 0.06
C MET A 64 6.56 -9.04 0.21
N GLU A 65 6.51 -10.29 -0.24
CA GLU A 65 5.28 -11.06 -0.38
C GLU A 65 5.07 -12.02 0.81
N GLY A 66 3.82 -12.15 1.24
CA GLY A 66 3.44 -13.09 2.30
C GLY A 66 4.00 -12.75 3.69
N ILE A 67 4.53 -11.54 3.87
CA ILE A 67 5.15 -11.12 5.13
C ILE A 67 4.16 -10.41 6.07
N TYR A 68 4.59 -10.19 7.30
CA TYR A 68 3.92 -9.33 8.28
C TYR A 68 4.66 -8.00 8.42
N MET A 69 3.94 -6.89 8.31
CA MET A 69 4.47 -5.55 8.56
C MET A 69 3.71 -4.91 9.72
N ASN A 70 4.44 -4.54 10.78
CA ASN A 70 3.88 -3.89 11.96
C ASN A 70 4.62 -2.59 12.25
N ASP A 71 3.91 -1.47 12.30
CA ASP A 71 4.50 -0.16 12.67
C ASP A 71 5.66 0.23 11.74
N VAL A 72 5.44 0.20 10.42
CA VAL A 72 6.45 0.50 9.39
C VAL A 72 6.12 1.80 8.66
N LEU A 73 7.13 2.62 8.42
CA LEU A 73 7.03 3.85 7.63
C LEU A 73 7.81 3.72 6.33
N PHE A 74 7.15 3.98 5.20
CA PHE A 74 7.76 4.30 3.92
C PHE A 74 7.48 5.77 3.62
N LYS A 75 8.52 6.59 3.50
CA LYS A 75 8.39 8.02 3.19
C LYS A 75 9.27 8.37 2.00
N ASN A 76 8.72 9.10 1.03
CA ASN A 76 9.41 9.54 -0.18
C ASN A 76 10.12 8.38 -0.91
N THR A 77 9.58 7.17 -0.80
CA THR A 77 10.25 5.95 -1.25
C THR A 77 9.78 5.56 -2.64
N ASN A 78 10.71 5.18 -3.51
CA ASN A 78 10.38 4.60 -4.80
C ASN A 78 10.09 3.10 -4.65
N LEU A 79 8.82 2.75 -4.80
CA LEU A 79 8.26 1.40 -4.71
C LEU A 79 7.67 0.96 -6.06
N HIS A 80 8.16 1.53 -7.17
CA HIS A 80 7.68 1.17 -8.50
C HIS A 80 7.84 -0.34 -8.75
N ALA A 81 6.77 -0.99 -9.22
CA ALA A 81 6.71 -2.42 -9.49
C ALA A 81 7.03 -3.31 -8.27
N VAL A 82 6.92 -2.79 -7.04
CA VAL A 82 7.03 -3.61 -5.83
C VAL A 82 5.87 -4.60 -5.73
N SER A 83 6.12 -5.77 -5.17
CA SER A 83 5.07 -6.73 -4.83
C SER A 83 4.92 -6.86 -3.33
N PHE A 84 3.70 -6.62 -2.84
CA PHE A 84 3.24 -6.85 -1.47
C PHE A 84 2.16 -7.94 -1.42
N ASP A 85 2.05 -8.78 -2.45
CA ASP A 85 1.01 -9.81 -2.53
C ASP A 85 0.96 -10.67 -1.26
N ASN A 86 -0.25 -10.95 -0.79
CA ASN A 86 -0.54 -11.75 0.41
C ASN A 86 0.05 -11.21 1.73
N THR A 87 0.50 -9.96 1.77
CA THR A 87 1.06 -9.34 2.98
C THR A 87 -0.03 -8.95 3.98
N THR A 88 0.27 -9.10 5.27
CA THR A 88 -0.54 -8.51 6.34
C THR A 88 0.15 -7.26 6.89
N MET A 89 -0.54 -6.12 6.81
CA MET A 89 -0.03 -4.81 7.21
C MET A 89 -0.86 -4.25 8.37
N ARG A 90 -0.19 -3.87 9.46
CA ARG A 90 -0.79 -3.19 10.59
C ARG A 90 -0.01 -1.94 10.94
N ASN A 91 -0.71 -0.81 11.09
CA ASN A 91 -0.10 0.47 11.43
C ASN A 91 1.03 0.87 10.45
N VAL A 92 0.81 0.65 9.16
CA VAL A 92 1.81 0.94 8.12
C VAL A 92 1.45 2.27 7.45
N VAL A 93 2.45 3.12 7.23
CA VAL A 93 2.29 4.40 6.56
C VAL A 93 3.16 4.45 5.32
N PHE A 94 2.54 4.76 4.18
CA PHE A 94 3.18 5.17 2.95
C PHE A 94 2.88 6.66 2.75
N GLU A 95 3.91 7.50 2.75
CA GLU A 95 3.81 8.95 2.55
C GLU A 95 4.64 9.36 1.34
N ASN A 96 3.99 9.95 0.34
CA ASN A 96 4.62 10.43 -0.89
C ASN A 96 5.45 9.35 -1.62
N CYS A 97 4.94 8.11 -1.64
CA CYS A 97 5.60 6.98 -2.28
C CYS A 97 5.17 6.82 -3.75
N LYS A 98 6.12 6.37 -4.58
CA LYS A 98 5.83 5.95 -5.96
C LYS A 98 5.48 4.47 -5.96
N LEU A 99 4.20 4.14 -6.07
CA LEU A 99 3.64 2.77 -6.08
C LEU A 99 3.11 2.38 -7.47
N SER A 100 3.63 3.00 -8.54
CA SER A 100 3.20 2.66 -9.90
C SER A 100 3.50 1.19 -10.20
N ASN A 101 2.56 0.48 -10.82
CA ASN A 101 2.61 -0.96 -11.07
C ASN A 101 2.77 -1.83 -9.80
N VAL A 102 2.42 -1.31 -8.61
CA VAL A 102 2.44 -2.11 -7.38
C VAL A 102 1.48 -3.30 -7.49
N LYS A 103 1.87 -4.43 -6.88
CA LYS A 103 0.97 -5.56 -6.64
C LYS A 103 0.63 -5.65 -5.16
N MET A 104 -0.66 -5.62 -4.84
CA MET A 104 -1.20 -5.73 -3.48
C MET A 104 -2.40 -6.69 -3.48
N ASN A 105 -2.27 -7.81 -4.18
CA ASN A 105 -3.31 -8.83 -4.23
C ASN A 105 -3.46 -9.49 -2.86
N ASN A 106 -4.70 -9.70 -2.42
CA ASN A 106 -5.04 -10.40 -1.17
C ASN A 106 -4.39 -9.81 0.10
N VAL A 107 -3.96 -8.55 0.09
CA VAL A 107 -3.39 -7.91 1.28
C VAL A 107 -4.43 -7.77 2.39
N LYS A 108 -3.97 -7.80 3.64
CA LYS A 108 -4.80 -7.52 4.81
C LYS A 108 -4.30 -6.26 5.49
N CYS A 109 -5.07 -5.18 5.44
CA CYS A 109 -4.68 -3.91 6.03
C CYS A 109 -5.49 -3.61 7.30
N LYS A 110 -4.81 -3.17 8.35
CA LYS A 110 -5.41 -2.58 9.55
C LYS A 110 -4.66 -1.32 9.92
N ASN A 111 -5.35 -0.18 9.94
CA ASN A 111 -4.75 1.14 10.19
C ASN A 111 -3.60 1.43 9.21
N VAL A 112 -3.87 1.34 7.90
CA VAL A 112 -2.86 1.62 6.86
C VAL A 112 -3.20 2.92 6.15
N THR A 113 -2.18 3.74 5.90
CA THR A 113 -2.29 5.04 5.22
C THR A 113 -1.39 5.07 3.99
N PHE A 114 -1.90 5.60 2.89
CA PHE A 114 -1.24 5.82 1.60
C PHE A 114 -1.42 7.28 1.17
N LYS A 115 -0.83 8.20 1.93
CA LYS A 115 -1.01 9.64 1.71
C LYS A 115 -0.15 10.12 0.56
N GLY A 116 -0.75 10.77 -0.43
CA GLY A 116 -0.02 11.37 -1.55
C GLY A 116 0.75 10.36 -2.42
N CYS A 117 0.29 9.10 -2.46
CA CYS A 117 0.99 8.04 -3.18
C CYS A 117 0.50 7.86 -4.63
N GLU A 118 1.39 7.44 -5.52
CA GLU A 118 1.07 7.22 -6.93
C GLU A 118 0.86 5.74 -7.24
N PHE A 119 -0.35 5.33 -7.61
CA PHE A 119 -0.70 3.93 -7.85
C PHE A 119 -0.81 3.57 -9.34
N THR A 120 -0.42 4.43 -10.28
CA THR A 120 -0.67 4.22 -11.72
C THR A 120 -0.34 2.79 -12.19
N GLY A 121 -1.33 2.09 -12.76
CA GLY A 121 -1.21 0.70 -13.22
C GLY A 121 -1.18 -0.36 -12.11
N GLY A 122 -1.39 0.02 -10.86
CA GLY A 122 -1.37 -0.85 -9.70
C GLY A 122 -2.52 -1.86 -9.68
N VAL A 123 -2.28 -3.00 -9.03
CA VAL A 123 -3.25 -4.08 -8.89
C VAL A 123 -3.51 -4.34 -7.40
N LEU A 124 -4.71 -3.98 -6.94
CA LEU A 124 -5.16 -4.04 -5.55
C LEU A 124 -6.28 -5.10 -5.37
N SER A 125 -6.33 -6.09 -6.26
CA SER A 125 -7.43 -7.06 -6.32
C SER A 125 -7.56 -7.89 -5.04
N ASN A 126 -8.78 -8.13 -4.59
CA ASN A 126 -9.12 -8.89 -3.37
C ASN A 126 -8.50 -8.36 -2.05
N GLY A 127 -7.81 -7.21 -2.08
CA GLY A 127 -7.20 -6.62 -0.89
C GLY A 127 -8.25 -6.12 0.10
N GLN A 128 -7.94 -6.24 1.38
CA GLN A 128 -8.79 -5.77 2.49
C GLN A 128 -8.31 -4.39 2.94
N PHE A 129 -8.89 -3.34 2.34
CA PHE A 129 -8.54 -1.94 2.58
C PHE A 129 -9.60 -1.19 3.40
N LYS A 130 -10.36 -1.92 4.22
CA LYS A 130 -11.40 -1.35 5.07
C LYS A 130 -10.80 -0.25 5.95
N SER A 131 -11.42 0.93 5.94
CA SER A 131 -10.99 2.12 6.69
C SER A 131 -9.56 2.59 6.40
N CYS A 132 -8.95 2.19 5.28
CA CYS A 132 -7.64 2.71 4.89
C CYS A 132 -7.76 4.13 4.33
N ASP A 133 -6.69 4.90 4.48
CA ASP A 133 -6.62 6.29 4.01
C ASP A 133 -5.75 6.37 2.76
N PHE A 134 -6.32 6.81 1.63
CA PHE A 134 -5.68 6.96 0.32
C PHE A 134 -5.64 8.41 -0.14
N ARG A 135 -5.95 9.38 0.74
CA ARG A 135 -6.11 10.79 0.36
C ARG A 135 -4.94 11.34 -0.43
N GLY A 136 -5.25 12.14 -1.46
CA GLY A 136 -4.25 12.77 -2.32
C GLY A 136 -3.54 11.80 -3.26
N GLY A 137 -3.97 10.53 -3.36
CA GLY A 137 -3.34 9.55 -4.22
C GLY A 137 -3.72 9.69 -5.70
N ARG A 138 -2.91 9.12 -6.60
CA ARG A 138 -3.14 9.09 -8.05
C ARG A 138 -3.45 7.67 -8.53
N PHE A 139 -4.58 7.47 -9.21
CA PHE A 139 -5.17 6.14 -9.44
C PHE A 139 -5.38 5.73 -10.90
N ASP A 140 -4.62 6.30 -11.85
CA ASP A 140 -4.75 5.96 -13.27
C ASP A 140 -4.59 4.45 -13.50
N LYS A 141 -5.60 3.82 -14.11
CA LYS A 141 -5.58 2.40 -14.52
C LYS A 141 -5.34 1.43 -13.34
N VAL A 142 -5.90 1.72 -12.18
CA VAL A 142 -5.79 0.86 -10.99
C VAL A 142 -6.91 -0.17 -10.95
N LYS A 143 -6.57 -1.43 -10.64
CA LYS A 143 -7.56 -2.50 -10.51
C LYS A 143 -7.96 -2.72 -9.05
N PHE A 144 -9.25 -2.60 -8.78
CA PHE A 144 -9.85 -2.88 -7.46
C PHE A 144 -10.74 -4.13 -7.43
N THR A 145 -10.66 -5.00 -8.45
CA THR A 145 -11.53 -6.17 -8.56
C THR A 145 -11.56 -7.00 -7.29
N GLY A 146 -12.73 -7.16 -6.68
CA GLY A 146 -12.92 -7.95 -5.47
C GLY A 146 -12.37 -7.31 -4.17
N ALA A 147 -11.80 -6.11 -4.24
CA ALA A 147 -11.26 -5.41 -3.07
C ALA A 147 -12.37 -4.99 -2.09
N ASN A 148 -12.01 -4.83 -0.82
CA ASN A 148 -12.89 -4.25 0.19
C ASN A 148 -12.41 -2.84 0.52
N LEU A 149 -13.15 -1.83 0.03
CA LEU A 149 -12.93 -0.41 0.25
C LEU A 149 -13.95 0.19 1.24
N ASN A 150 -14.61 -0.65 2.05
CA ASN A 150 -15.57 -0.20 3.05
C ASN A 150 -14.95 0.87 3.95
N ARG A 151 -15.56 2.06 4.04
CA ARG A 151 -15.05 3.20 4.83
C ARG A 151 -13.66 3.70 4.42
N ALA A 152 -13.12 3.28 3.28
CA ALA A 152 -11.86 3.83 2.79
C ALA A 152 -12.02 5.33 2.46
N ASN A 153 -10.93 6.08 2.62
CA ASN A 153 -10.91 7.51 2.33
C ASN A 153 -10.09 7.79 1.08
N MET A 154 -10.77 8.18 0.00
CA MET A 154 -10.21 8.49 -1.31
C MET A 154 -10.55 9.92 -1.75
N ARG A 155 -10.63 10.86 -0.79
CA ARG A 155 -10.76 12.29 -1.10
C ARG A 155 -9.49 12.87 -1.70
N ASP A 156 -9.65 13.93 -2.47
CA ASP A 156 -8.56 14.67 -3.12
C ASP A 156 -7.70 13.76 -4.03
N CYS A 157 -8.25 12.61 -4.45
CA CYS A 157 -7.56 11.66 -5.31
C CYS A 157 -7.65 12.09 -6.77
N LEU A 158 -6.55 11.94 -7.49
CA LEU A 158 -6.44 12.27 -8.90
C LEU A 158 -6.67 11.05 -9.78
N CYS A 159 -7.28 11.27 -10.94
CA CYS A 159 -7.46 10.27 -11.99
C CYS A 159 -8.12 8.96 -11.51
N ILE A 160 -9.04 9.09 -10.55
CA ILE A 160 -9.84 7.99 -10.04
C ILE A 160 -11.10 7.84 -10.90
N ASN A 161 -11.36 6.62 -11.37
CA ASN A 161 -12.54 6.29 -12.17
C ASN A 161 -13.55 5.53 -11.30
N ALA A 162 -14.82 5.93 -11.33
CA ALA A 162 -15.89 5.24 -10.61
C ALA A 162 -16.12 3.81 -11.12
N GLU A 163 -15.90 3.53 -12.42
CA GLU A 163 -16.01 2.18 -12.98
C GLU A 163 -14.98 1.22 -12.40
N ASP A 164 -13.75 1.69 -12.15
CA ASP A 164 -12.70 0.87 -11.53
C ASP A 164 -13.06 0.57 -10.06
N ILE A 165 -13.56 1.56 -9.33
CA ILE A 165 -14.04 1.39 -7.95
C ILE A 165 -15.26 0.45 -7.89
N SER A 166 -16.18 0.52 -8.85
CA SER A 166 -17.39 -0.31 -8.83
C SER A 166 -17.09 -1.81 -9.00
N GLN A 167 -15.88 -2.17 -9.44
CA GLN A 167 -15.42 -3.57 -9.46
C GLN A 167 -15.00 -4.10 -8.08
N ALA A 168 -14.89 -3.24 -7.07
CA ALA A 168 -14.63 -3.65 -5.70
C ALA A 168 -15.85 -4.39 -5.11
N LYS A 169 -15.58 -5.37 -4.25
CA LYS A 169 -16.60 -6.21 -3.63
C LYS A 169 -17.44 -5.45 -2.60
N ASP A 170 -16.85 -4.49 -1.89
CA ASP A 170 -17.55 -3.69 -0.89
C ASP A 170 -17.00 -2.26 -0.89
N ILE A 171 -17.86 -1.29 -1.20
CA ILE A 171 -17.55 0.14 -1.17
C ILE A 171 -18.48 0.91 -0.22
N ASN A 172 -19.14 0.21 0.72
CA ASN A 172 -20.03 0.85 1.66
C ASN A 172 -19.28 1.90 2.50
N TYR A 173 -19.89 3.07 2.61
CA TYR A 173 -19.36 4.25 3.28
C TYR A 173 -18.00 4.70 2.72
N LEU A 174 -17.71 4.41 1.45
CA LEU A 174 -16.54 5.01 0.79
C LEU A 174 -16.63 6.54 0.90
N VAL A 175 -15.53 7.17 1.30
CA VAL A 175 -15.39 8.62 1.26
C VAL A 175 -14.60 8.97 0.02
N ALA A 176 -15.19 9.74 -0.90
CA ALA A 176 -14.52 10.26 -2.08
C ALA A 176 -15.11 11.63 -2.43
N ASP A 177 -14.54 12.28 -3.44
CA ASP A 177 -15.04 13.56 -3.92
C ASP A 177 -16.45 13.42 -4.53
N VAL A 178 -17.22 14.51 -4.49
CA VAL A 178 -18.64 14.51 -4.89
C VAL A 178 -18.84 14.02 -6.32
N SER A 179 -17.92 14.33 -7.23
CA SER A 179 -17.95 13.88 -8.63
C SER A 179 -17.92 12.34 -8.71
N VAL A 180 -16.97 11.72 -8.02
CA VAL A 180 -16.80 10.26 -7.97
C VAL A 180 -18.01 9.58 -7.33
N ILE A 181 -18.50 10.12 -6.21
CA ILE A 181 -19.68 9.56 -5.53
C ILE A 181 -20.93 9.67 -6.42
N THR A 182 -21.10 10.78 -7.13
CA THR A 182 -22.22 10.97 -8.07
C THR A 182 -22.18 9.93 -9.19
N GLU A 183 -21.00 9.67 -9.75
CA GLU A 183 -20.82 8.68 -10.81
C GLU A 183 -21.05 7.25 -10.29
N LEU A 184 -20.53 6.91 -9.11
CA LEU A 184 -20.76 5.63 -8.47
C LEU A 184 -22.25 5.34 -8.22
N LYS A 185 -23.04 6.36 -7.86
CA LYS A 185 -24.49 6.23 -7.70
C LYS A 185 -25.24 5.97 -9.02
N ARG A 186 -24.69 6.43 -10.15
CA ARG A 186 -25.25 6.13 -11.49
C ARG A 186 -24.97 4.69 -11.90
N ILE A 187 -23.77 4.20 -11.59
CA ILE A 187 -23.33 2.84 -11.91
C ILE A 187 -24.01 1.80 -11.01
N ASN A 188 -24.01 2.04 -9.70
CA ASN A 188 -24.48 1.09 -8.71
C ASN A 188 -25.88 1.48 -8.20
N GLN A 189 -26.90 0.91 -8.81
CA GLN A 189 -28.28 1.33 -8.57
C GLN A 189 -28.88 0.82 -7.25
N ASP A 190 -28.34 -0.25 -6.63
CA ASP A 190 -28.94 -0.83 -5.42
C ASP A 190 -27.92 -1.25 -4.34
N ASN A 191 -28.30 -1.04 -3.07
CA ASN A 191 -27.68 -1.57 -1.84
C ASN A 191 -26.32 -1.00 -1.38
N ILE A 192 -25.76 0.01 -2.04
CA ILE A 192 -24.55 0.70 -1.55
C ILE A 192 -24.94 1.81 -0.58
N LYS A 193 -24.39 1.75 0.64
CA LYS A 193 -24.57 2.77 1.66
C LYS A 193 -23.52 3.85 1.48
N TYR A 194 -23.93 5.09 1.33
CA TYR A 194 -23.03 6.24 1.36
C TYR A 194 -23.16 6.96 2.69
N TYR A 195 -22.14 7.72 3.09
CA TYR A 195 -22.32 8.69 4.17
C TYR A 195 -23.45 9.65 3.79
N GLN A 196 -24.40 9.86 4.70
CA GLN A 196 -25.35 10.95 4.54
C GLN A 196 -24.53 12.24 4.51
N ILE A 197 -24.60 12.97 3.41
CA ILE A 197 -24.09 14.34 3.36
C ILE A 197 -24.95 15.06 4.41
N ARG A 198 -24.37 15.42 5.55
CA ARG A 198 -24.99 16.42 6.39
C ARG A 198 -24.89 17.70 5.59
N ASP A 199 -26.02 18.22 5.15
CA ASP A 199 -26.12 19.56 4.59
C ASP A 199 -25.39 20.48 5.56
N THR A 200 -24.23 20.96 5.14
CA THR A 200 -23.50 22.00 5.87
C THR A 200 -24.15 23.28 5.40
N ALA A 201 -25.04 23.80 6.25
CA ALA A 201 -25.54 25.17 6.18
C ALA A 201 -24.39 26.16 6.42
#